data_AF-A0A935KGL2-F1
#
_entry.id   AF-A0A935KGL2-F1
#
_cell.length_a   1.000
_cell.length_b   1.000
_cell.length_c   1.000
_cell.angle_alpha   90.00
_cell.angle_beta   90.00
_cell.angle_gamma   90.00
#
_symmetry.space_group_name_H-M   'P 1'
#
loop_
_entity.id
_entity.type
_entity.pdbx_description
1 polymer ?
#
loop_
_entity_poly.entity_id
_entity_poly.type
_entity_poly.pdbx_seq_one_letter_code
_entity_poly.pdbx_strand_id
1 'polypeptide(L)'
;MNRINRLLLLLTPVVFFSACNHHPGSGFTEKKYILKREETIRIPELDLQISNKGCGRQWTGDSETPFCELELKATDTSFRFGQSFSPVYFRNLEIKVMQMNPWNREEDSIPPGGCRIWIHKLPDTAR
;
A
#
# COMPACT_ATOMS: atom_id res chain seq x y z
N MET A 1 53.23 -47.48 13.57
CA MET A 1 52.76 -46.15 13.11
C MET A 1 51.32 -46.01 13.60
N ASN A 2 51.06 -45.36 14.74
CA ASN A 2 50.69 -43.92 14.91
C ASN A 2 49.48 -43.54 14.03
N ARG A 3 48.32 -43.01 14.45
CA ARG A 3 47.81 -42.23 15.61
C ARG A 3 46.26 -42.39 15.61
N ILE A 4 45.55 -42.55 16.73
CA ILE A 4 44.92 -41.50 17.57
C ILE A 4 44.16 -40.38 16.80
N ASN A 5 42.82 -40.34 16.94
CA ASN A 5 41.97 -39.20 17.38
C ASN A 5 40.53 -39.37 16.84
N ARG A 6 39.49 -39.56 17.67
CA ARG A 6 38.80 -38.55 18.51
C ARG A 6 38.36 -37.29 17.75
N LEU A 7 37.06 -37.19 17.46
CA LEU A 7 36.19 -36.03 17.76
C LEU A 7 34.77 -36.43 17.30
N LEU A 8 33.82 -36.77 18.17
CA LEU A 8 33.03 -35.87 19.03
C LEU A 8 32.50 -34.63 18.27
N LEU A 9 31.19 -34.37 18.48
CA LEU A 9 30.54 -33.05 18.46
C LEU A 9 30.15 -32.56 17.04
N LEU A 10 28.91 -32.19 16.71
CA LEU A 10 27.73 -31.82 17.48
C LEU A 10 26.48 -32.03 16.62
N LEU A 11 25.44 -32.59 17.24
CA LEU A 11 24.06 -32.29 16.89
C LEU A 11 23.86 -30.77 17.05
N THR A 12 23.81 -30.03 15.95
CA THR A 12 23.30 -28.66 15.97
C THR A 12 21.80 -28.72 15.76
N PRO A 13 20.95 -28.46 16.77
CA PRO A 13 19.59 -28.07 16.48
C PRO A 13 19.70 -26.74 15.73
N VAL A 14 19.18 -26.70 14.52
CA VAL A 14 18.95 -25.46 13.77
C VAL A 14 17.90 -24.70 14.57
N VAL A 15 18.35 -23.88 15.53
CA VAL A 15 17.48 -22.95 16.23
C VAL A 15 17.16 -21.86 15.22
N PHE A 16 16.07 -22.05 14.49
CA PHE A 16 15.36 -20.99 13.80
C PHE A 16 14.85 -20.02 14.87
N PHE A 17 15.72 -19.13 15.34
CA PHE A 17 15.28 -17.87 15.89
C PHE A 17 14.73 -17.06 14.71
N SER A 18 13.48 -17.35 14.33
CA SER A 18 12.60 -16.35 13.74
C SER A 18 12.41 -15.27 14.80
N ALA A 19 13.40 -14.38 14.91
CA ALA A 19 13.25 -13.08 15.54
C ALA A 19 12.31 -12.27 14.64
N CYS A 20 11.02 -12.59 14.71
CA CYS A 20 9.97 -11.62 14.44
C CYS A 20 10.10 -10.58 15.54
N ASN A 21 11.01 -9.62 15.35
CA ASN A 21 11.00 -8.36 16.05
C ASN A 21 9.73 -7.64 15.60
N HIS A 22 8.60 -8.04 16.20
CA HIS A 22 7.37 -7.28 16.22
C HIS A 22 7.71 -6.00 16.99
N HIS A 23 8.21 -5.00 16.28
CA HIS A 23 8.31 -3.65 16.82
C HIS A 23 6.89 -3.24 17.21
N PRO A 24 6.61 -2.97 18.50
CA PRO A 24 5.33 -2.42 18.89
C PRO A 24 5.23 -1.03 18.27
N GLY A 25 4.16 -0.84 17.51
CA GLY A 25 4.07 0.18 16.48
C GLY A 25 4.31 1.60 16.96
N SER A 26 5.13 2.33 16.22
CA SER A 26 4.74 3.68 15.83
C SER A 26 3.44 3.53 15.05
N GLY A 27 2.30 3.63 15.73
CA GLY A 27 0.99 3.41 15.13
C GLY A 27 0.85 4.30 13.89
N PHE A 28 0.59 3.70 12.74
CA PHE A 28 0.24 4.44 11.55
C PHE A 28 -0.99 5.30 11.86
N THR A 29 -0.83 6.63 11.84
CA THR A 29 -1.95 7.57 12.01
C THR A 29 -2.38 8.11 10.66
N GLU A 30 -1.43 8.66 9.91
CA GLU A 30 -1.68 9.16 8.56
C GLU A 30 -0.44 9.18 7.70
N LYS A 31 -0.64 9.12 6.39
CA LYS A 31 0.44 9.30 5.41
C LYS A 31 -0.09 9.74 4.06
N LYS A 32 0.74 10.50 3.33
CA LYS A 32 0.47 10.92 1.95
C LYS A 32 1.44 10.20 1.02
N TYR A 33 0.93 9.75 -0.12
CA TYR A 33 1.71 9.10 -1.16
C TYR A 33 1.41 9.72 -2.51
N ILE A 34 2.42 9.82 -3.37
CA ILE A 34 2.25 10.09 -4.80
C ILE A 34 2.46 8.76 -5.50
N LEU A 35 1.45 8.30 -6.23
CA LEU A 35 1.45 7.07 -7.01
C LEU A 35 1.47 7.41 -8.49
N LYS A 36 2.52 6.99 -9.19
CA LYS A 36 2.59 7.00 -10.65
C LYS A 36 1.59 6.01 -11.24
N ARG A 37 1.33 6.13 -12.53
CA ARG A 37 0.57 5.13 -13.27
C ARG A 37 1.19 3.74 -13.09
N GLU A 38 0.35 2.75 -12.80
CA GLU A 38 0.72 1.34 -12.60
C GLU A 38 1.67 1.10 -11.41
N GLU A 39 1.89 2.12 -10.57
CA GLU A 39 2.69 1.99 -9.36
C GLU A 39 1.89 1.30 -8.25
N THR A 40 2.58 0.49 -7.48
CA THR A 40 2.02 -0.21 -6.33
C THR A 40 2.87 0.02 -5.10
N ILE A 41 2.26 0.54 -4.04
CA ILE A 41 2.88 0.67 -2.73
C ILE A 41 2.39 -0.42 -1.80
N ARG A 42 3.25 -0.80 -0.85
CA ARG A 42 2.90 -1.68 0.27
C ARG A 42 3.08 -0.91 1.57
N ILE A 43 2.14 -1.08 2.47
CA ILE A 43 2.12 -0.50 3.82
C ILE A 43 2.06 -1.69 4.78
N PRO A 44 3.23 -2.30 5.12
CA PRO A 44 3.29 -3.54 5.89
C PRO A 44 2.58 -3.44 7.24
N GLU A 45 2.64 -2.29 7.89
CA GLU A 45 2.04 -2.02 9.20
C GLU A 45 0.50 -2.04 9.18
N LEU A 46 -0.12 -1.97 8.00
CA LEU A 46 -1.56 -2.07 7.80
C LEU A 46 -1.98 -3.36 7.07
N ASP A 47 -1.02 -4.22 6.72
CA ASP A 47 -1.23 -5.33 5.78
C ASP A 47 -2.00 -4.88 4.52
N LEU A 48 -1.56 -3.74 3.94
CA LEU A 48 -2.25 -3.09 2.84
C LEU A 48 -1.34 -2.89 1.64
N GLN A 49 -1.86 -3.18 0.46
CA GLN A 49 -1.28 -2.85 -0.83
C GLN A 49 -2.23 -1.91 -1.56
N ILE A 50 -1.69 -0.83 -2.13
CA ILE A 50 -2.46 0.14 -2.93
C ILE A 50 -1.79 0.26 -4.29
N SER A 51 -2.55 0.01 -5.34
CA SER A 51 -2.08 0.09 -6.72
C SER A 51 -2.85 1.16 -7.47
N ASN A 52 -2.15 2.05 -8.16
CA ASN A 52 -2.75 2.97 -9.13
C ASN A 52 -2.82 2.29 -10.50
N LYS A 53 -4.01 1.90 -10.95
CA LYS A 53 -4.24 1.32 -12.28
C LYS A 53 -4.29 2.37 -13.39
N GLY A 54 -4.26 3.65 -13.03
CA GLY A 54 -4.17 4.79 -13.92
C GLY A 54 -5.22 5.83 -13.60
N CYS A 55 -4.84 7.09 -13.75
CA CYS A 55 -5.77 8.20 -13.80
C CYS A 55 -6.00 8.65 -15.25
N GLY A 56 -7.24 9.02 -15.57
CA GLY A 56 -7.64 9.39 -16.92
C GLY A 56 -8.95 10.14 -16.94
N ARG A 57 -9.60 10.11 -18.10
CA ARG A 57 -10.85 10.83 -18.36
C ARG A 57 -11.91 9.85 -18.84
N GLN A 58 -13.10 9.96 -18.29
CA GLN A 58 -14.25 9.16 -18.66
C GLN A 58 -15.40 10.09 -19.03
N TRP A 59 -16.03 9.82 -20.17
CA TRP A 59 -17.27 10.47 -20.54
C TRP A 59 -18.43 9.91 -19.70
N THR A 60 -19.06 10.78 -18.92
CA THR A 60 -20.29 10.48 -18.19
C THR A 60 -21.39 11.39 -18.73
N GLY A 61 -22.24 10.81 -19.59
CA GLY A 61 -23.21 11.57 -20.39
C GLY A 61 -22.49 12.54 -21.32
N ASP A 62 -22.86 13.82 -21.23
CA ASP A 62 -22.29 14.90 -22.05
C ASP A 62 -21.05 15.56 -21.45
N SER A 63 -20.58 15.09 -20.28
CA SER A 63 -19.45 15.67 -19.56
C SER A 63 -18.25 14.74 -19.50
N GLU A 64 -17.06 15.28 -19.72
CA GLU A 64 -15.80 14.57 -19.48
C GLU A 64 -15.41 14.73 -18.00
N THR A 65 -15.40 13.63 -17.26
CA THR A 65 -15.06 13.59 -15.83
C THR A 65 -13.69 12.95 -15.60
N PRO A 66 -12.83 13.53 -14.75
CA PRO A 66 -11.58 12.90 -14.37
C PRO A 66 -11.85 11.71 -13.45
N PHE A 67 -11.03 10.66 -13.59
CA PHE A 67 -11.11 9.46 -12.77
C PHE A 67 -9.70 9.00 -12.40
N CYS A 68 -9.58 8.28 -11.27
CA CYS A 68 -8.36 7.56 -10.97
C CYS A 68 -8.67 6.22 -10.34
N GLU A 69 -8.20 5.17 -10.99
CA GLU A 69 -8.47 3.81 -10.57
C GLU A 69 -7.43 3.32 -9.57
N LEU A 70 -7.89 3.09 -8.34
CA LEU A 70 -7.11 2.54 -7.24
C LEU A 70 -7.62 1.15 -6.87
N GLU A 71 -6.69 0.22 -6.74
CA GLU A 71 -6.93 -1.12 -6.20
C GLU A 71 -6.30 -1.22 -4.81
N LEU A 72 -7.15 -1.45 -3.81
CA LEU A 72 -6.77 -1.75 -2.44
C LEU A 72 -6.80 -3.26 -2.26
N LYS A 73 -5.75 -3.82 -1.66
CA LYS A 73 -5.67 -5.25 -1.36
C LYS A 73 -5.07 -5.45 0.03
N ALA A 74 -5.79 -6.16 0.87
CA ALA A 74 -5.29 -6.75 2.11
C ALA A 74 -5.36 -8.28 2.01
N THR A 75 -4.87 -9.00 3.03
CA THR A 75 -4.79 -10.47 2.98
C THR A 75 -6.12 -11.16 2.70
N ASP A 76 -7.24 -10.63 3.20
CA ASP A 76 -8.58 -11.24 3.10
C ASP A 76 -9.53 -10.52 2.11
N THR A 77 -9.17 -9.33 1.63
CA THR A 77 -10.10 -8.43 0.96
C THR A 77 -9.42 -7.61 -0.13
N SER A 78 -10.16 -7.37 -1.21
CA SER A 78 -9.73 -6.45 -2.27
C SER A 78 -10.89 -5.57 -2.68
N PHE A 79 -10.59 -4.31 -2.98
CA PHE A 79 -11.55 -3.30 -3.37
C PHE A 79 -10.96 -2.42 -4.47
N ARG A 80 -11.74 -2.15 -5.52
CA ARG A 80 -11.37 -1.23 -6.61
C ARG A 80 -12.31 -0.05 -6.63
N PHE A 81 -11.77 1.15 -6.77
CA PHE A 81 -12.56 2.37 -6.97
C PHE A 81 -11.90 3.27 -8.00
N GLY A 82 -12.70 3.97 -8.80
CA GLY A 82 -12.22 4.74 -9.94
C GLY A 82 -12.72 6.18 -10.02
N GLN A 83 -13.89 6.49 -9.47
CA GLN A 83 -14.68 7.65 -9.93
C GLN A 83 -14.82 8.78 -8.89
N SER A 84 -14.14 8.72 -7.76
CA SER A 84 -14.52 9.53 -6.59
C SER A 84 -13.34 10.23 -5.93
N PHE A 85 -13.40 11.56 -5.86
CA PHE A 85 -12.65 12.37 -4.88
C PHE A 85 -13.21 12.23 -3.45
N SER A 86 -14.38 11.61 -3.29
CA SER A 86 -14.92 11.27 -1.98
C SER A 86 -14.04 10.19 -1.34
N PRO A 87 -13.84 10.26 -0.02
CA PRO A 87 -13.09 9.25 0.70
C PRO A 87 -13.71 7.87 0.52
N VAL A 88 -12.85 6.86 0.41
CA VAL A 88 -13.20 5.46 0.48
C VAL A 88 -12.82 4.95 1.85
N TYR A 89 -13.76 4.28 2.51
CA TYR A 89 -13.52 3.63 3.77
C TYR A 89 -13.21 2.15 3.53
N PHE A 90 -12.01 1.72 3.92
CA PHE A 90 -11.55 0.34 3.79
C PHE A 90 -11.08 -0.15 5.16
N ARG A 91 -11.89 -0.98 5.80
CA ARG A 91 -11.73 -1.36 7.22
C ARG A 91 -11.79 -0.11 8.14
N ASN A 92 -10.78 0.13 8.97
CA ASN A 92 -10.63 1.33 9.81
C ASN A 92 -9.76 2.41 9.13
N LEU A 93 -9.67 2.40 7.80
CA LEU A 93 -8.89 3.39 7.05
C LEU A 93 -9.82 4.26 6.23
N GLU A 94 -9.54 5.56 6.24
CA GLU A 94 -10.05 6.54 5.30
C GLU A 94 -8.98 6.81 4.24
N ILE A 95 -9.31 6.57 2.97
CA ILE A 95 -8.41 6.73 1.84
C ILE A 95 -9.02 7.75 0.88
N LYS A 96 -8.29 8.82 0.59
CA LYS A 96 -8.78 9.91 -0.26
C LYS A 96 -7.78 10.23 -1.36
N VAL A 97 -8.28 10.40 -2.58
CA VAL A 97 -7.51 11.00 -3.68
C VAL A 97 -7.55 12.51 -3.51
N MET A 98 -6.41 13.10 -3.16
CA MET A 98 -6.29 14.54 -2.90
C MET A 98 -6.10 15.34 -4.18
N GLN A 99 -5.38 14.78 -5.15
CA GLN A 99 -5.07 15.41 -6.43
C GLN A 99 -4.71 14.31 -7.45
N MET A 100 -4.96 14.53 -8.74
CA MET A 100 -4.65 13.58 -9.82
C MET A 100 -4.22 14.33 -11.07
N ASN A 101 -3.49 13.66 -11.98
CA ASN A 101 -3.07 14.20 -13.26
C ASN A 101 -3.62 13.35 -14.44
N PRO A 102 -4.91 13.49 -14.78
CA PRO A 102 -5.54 12.72 -15.85
C PRO A 102 -5.28 13.30 -17.25
N TRP A 103 -4.76 14.54 -17.33
CA TRP A 103 -4.41 15.21 -18.59
C TRP A 103 -2.93 15.07 -18.97
N ASN A 104 -2.15 14.33 -18.20
CA ASN A 104 -0.71 14.10 -18.43
C ASN A 104 0.12 15.39 -18.51
N ARG A 105 -0.21 16.39 -17.68
CA ARG A 105 0.50 17.68 -17.66
C ARG A 105 1.67 17.64 -16.68
N GLU A 106 2.86 18.08 -17.08
CA GLU A 106 4.06 18.00 -16.23
C GLU A 106 4.03 18.99 -15.03
N GLU A 107 3.22 20.04 -15.13
CA GLU A 107 3.10 21.12 -14.15
C GLU A 107 2.42 20.73 -12.82
N ASP A 108 1.70 19.61 -12.77
CA ASP A 108 0.79 19.28 -11.66
C ASP A 108 1.47 18.72 -10.38
N SER A 109 2.81 18.71 -10.30
CA SER A 109 3.59 18.06 -9.20
C SER A 109 3.23 16.58 -8.96
N ILE A 110 2.48 15.98 -9.89
CA ILE A 110 2.03 14.59 -9.93
C ILE A 110 2.36 14.06 -11.32
N PRO A 111 3.03 12.91 -11.43
CA PRO A 111 3.36 12.32 -12.71
C PRO A 111 2.13 12.05 -13.58
N PRO A 112 2.25 12.10 -14.91
CA PRO A 112 1.18 11.72 -15.84
C PRO A 112 0.48 10.39 -15.50
N GLY A 113 -0.85 10.40 -15.47
CA GLY A 113 -1.68 9.25 -15.07
C GLY A 113 -1.55 8.86 -13.59
N GLY A 114 -0.91 9.71 -12.79
CA GLY A 114 -0.68 9.53 -11.36
C GLY A 114 -1.69 10.26 -10.48
N CYS A 115 -1.68 9.92 -9.18
CA CYS A 115 -2.45 10.61 -8.15
C CYS A 115 -1.66 10.78 -6.85
N ARG A 116 -2.08 11.76 -6.04
CA ARG A 116 -1.69 11.91 -4.65
C ARG A 116 -2.83 11.39 -3.77
N ILE A 117 -2.53 10.40 -2.95
CA ILE A 117 -3.47 9.84 -1.98
C ILE A 117 -3.09 10.26 -0.56
N TRP A 118 -4.09 10.39 0.29
CA TRP A 118 -3.97 10.50 1.73
C TRP A 118 -4.65 9.29 2.36
N ILE A 119 -3.98 8.68 3.32
CA ILE A 119 -4.45 7.50 4.04
C ILE A 119 -4.44 7.89 5.51
N HIS A 120 -5.58 7.74 6.17
CA HIS A 120 -5.76 8.06 7.58
C HIS A 120 -6.35 6.85 8.30
N LYS A 121 -5.78 6.50 9.44
CA LYS A 121 -6.31 5.46 10.31
C LYS A 121 -7.34 6.06 11.26
N LEU A 122 -8.56 5.56 11.16
CA LEU A 122 -9.65 5.90 12.05
C LEU A 122 -9.52 5.12 13.37
N PRO A 123 -10.13 5.63 14.46
CA PRO A 123 -10.26 4.88 15.70
C PRO A 123 -10.96 3.54 15.45
N ASP A 124 -10.57 2.48 16.16
CA ASP A 124 -11.17 1.15 16.00
C ASP A 124 -12.68 1.11 16.36
N THR A 125 -13.18 2.16 17.01
CA THR A 125 -14.60 2.37 17.37
C THR A 125 -15.44 3.00 16.26
N ALA A 126 -14.86 3.43 15.14
CA ALA A 126 -15.54 4.20 14.09
C ALA A 126 -16.40 3.37 13.11
N ARG A 127 -16.94 2.21 13.56
CA ARG A 127 -17.79 1.32 12.74
C ARG A 127 -19.26 1.48 13.06
#